data_AF-A0AAD5WJF5-F1
#
_entry.id   AF-A0AAD5WJF5-F1
#
_cell.length_a   1.000
_cell.length_b   1.000
_cell.length_c   1.000
_cell.angle_alpha   90.00
_cell.angle_beta   90.00
_cell.angle_gamma   90.00
#
_symmetry.space_group_name_H-M   'P 1'
#
loop_
_entity.id
_entity.type
_entity.pdbx_description
1 polymer ?
#
loop_
_entity_poly.entity_id
_entity_poly.type
_entity_poly.pdbx_seq_one_letter_code
_entity_poly.pdbx_strand_id
1 'polypeptide(L)'
;MAVRCSDPQQSTYADLMKILLSSRTDRADEEDGDEADLTSKEEIALIQLQNCDPDHKIHGERIREMNYLHEEIRLTHGQSIRHIPADWMTLTESIRLVLLTSGYYTGQSTHRHRLFGRGNYKGYEDAGYVFRIKHPETMEKLQFGTVFDLSPEERLEIMKVIIYQLLSYNKFRTRQDDRLSELWEQRRELKKLRTWDMTQEQEAKDARLAREYELEHGEGHGEETAKEQVKERPTPSEDTLKLKHNLKLIQESRRVDREQLDQVIG
;
A
#
# COMPACT_ATOMS: atom_id res chain seq x y z
N MET A 1 22.70 2.75 -5.50
CA MET A 1 23.50 1.71 -4.82
C MET A 1 22.73 0.40 -4.70
N ALA A 2 21.45 0.40 -4.29
CA ALA A 2 20.64 -0.81 -4.06
C ALA A 2 20.45 -1.80 -5.24
N VAL A 3 20.71 -1.38 -6.48
CA VAL A 3 20.52 -2.20 -7.71
C VAL A 3 21.84 -2.38 -8.48
N ARG A 4 22.96 -1.85 -7.99
CA ARG A 4 24.28 -2.06 -8.60
C ARG A 4 25.11 -2.82 -7.58
N CYS A 5 25.20 -4.14 -7.71
CA CYS A 5 26.10 -4.93 -6.90
C CYS A 5 27.08 -5.68 -7.82
N SER A 6 28.36 -5.49 -7.54
CA SER A 6 29.48 -6.17 -8.20
C SER A 6 29.84 -7.50 -7.53
N ASP A 7 29.30 -7.76 -6.33
CA ASP A 7 29.44 -9.03 -5.61
C ASP A 7 28.05 -9.63 -5.31
N PRO A 8 27.69 -10.76 -5.93
CA PRO A 8 26.44 -11.47 -5.66
C PRO A 8 26.18 -11.77 -4.17
N GLN A 9 27.23 -12.01 -3.37
CA GLN A 9 27.11 -12.39 -1.95
C GLN A 9 26.66 -11.23 -1.06
N GLN A 10 26.91 -9.99 -1.46
CA GLN A 10 26.53 -8.78 -0.73
C GLN A 10 25.45 -7.98 -1.49
N SER A 11 24.70 -8.67 -2.34
CA SER A 11 23.70 -8.04 -3.20
C SER A 11 22.44 -7.68 -2.41
N THR A 12 22.25 -6.39 -2.16
CA THR A 12 20.99 -5.86 -1.61
C THR A 12 19.77 -6.24 -2.46
N TYR A 13 19.97 -6.43 -3.76
CA TYR A 13 18.90 -6.93 -4.64
C TYR A 13 18.52 -8.36 -4.29
N ALA A 14 19.49 -9.24 -4.02
CA ALA A 14 19.21 -10.61 -3.61
C ALA A 14 18.47 -10.66 -2.27
N ASP A 15 18.88 -9.85 -1.29
CA ASP A 15 18.21 -9.76 0.01
C ASP A 15 16.75 -9.29 -0.12
N LEU A 16 16.52 -8.23 -0.91
CA LEU A 16 15.18 -7.72 -1.16
C LEU A 16 14.31 -8.74 -1.89
N MET A 17 14.85 -9.37 -2.93
CA MET A 17 14.11 -10.38 -3.69
C MET A 17 13.78 -11.60 -2.83
N LYS A 18 14.69 -12.03 -1.94
CA LYS A 18 14.41 -13.09 -0.98
C LYS A 18 13.23 -12.74 -0.08
N ILE A 19 13.21 -11.54 0.49
CA ILE A 19 12.09 -11.07 1.32
C ILE A 19 10.77 -11.06 0.53
N LEU A 20 10.80 -10.54 -0.70
CA LEU A 20 9.61 -10.44 -1.55
C LEU A 20 9.10 -11.82 -1.99
N LEU A 21 9.99 -12.72 -2.41
CA LEU A 21 9.64 -14.09 -2.82
C LEU A 21 9.12 -14.89 -1.64
N SER A 22 9.76 -14.83 -0.47
CA SER A 22 9.24 -15.47 0.76
C SER A 22 7.86 -14.93 1.14
N SER A 23 7.68 -13.61 1.10
CA SER A 23 6.37 -13.00 1.38
C SER A 23 5.30 -13.46 0.37
N ARG A 24 5.69 -13.64 -0.89
CA ARG A 24 4.79 -14.14 -1.95
C ARG A 24 4.40 -15.58 -1.68
N THR A 25 5.36 -16.44 -1.34
CA THR A 25 5.12 -17.83 -0.95
C THR A 25 4.16 -17.92 0.23
N ASP A 26 4.42 -17.18 1.31
CA ASP A 26 3.55 -17.19 2.50
C ASP A 26 2.10 -16.81 2.15
N ARG A 27 1.91 -15.82 1.28
CA ARG A 27 0.56 -15.42 0.84
C ARG A 27 -0.06 -16.43 -0.11
N ALA A 28 0.72 -17.02 -1.02
CA ALA A 28 0.24 -18.06 -1.92
C ALA A 28 -0.21 -19.30 -1.15
N ASP A 29 0.51 -19.69 -0.09
CA ASP A 29 0.11 -20.83 0.74
C ASP A 29 -1.17 -20.55 1.53
N GLU A 30 -1.36 -19.32 2.02
CA GLU A 30 -2.58 -18.89 2.71
C GLU A 30 -3.79 -18.76 1.76
N GLU A 31 -3.61 -18.16 0.58
CA GLU A 31 -4.71 -17.72 -0.28
C GLU A 31 -4.91 -18.57 -1.55
N ASP A 32 -3.84 -19.14 -2.12
CA ASP A 32 -3.89 -19.87 -3.39
C ASP A 32 -4.09 -21.39 -3.21
N GLY A 33 -3.68 -21.98 -2.09
CA GLY A 33 -3.86 -23.42 -1.84
C GLY A 33 -2.93 -24.28 -2.70
N ASP A 34 -3.34 -25.49 -3.06
CA ASP A 34 -2.56 -26.37 -3.95
C ASP A 34 -2.76 -26.00 -5.43
N GLU A 35 -1.87 -26.48 -6.30
CA GLU A 35 -2.04 -26.32 -7.74
C GLU A 35 -3.20 -27.19 -8.26
N ALA A 36 -3.86 -26.76 -9.34
CA ALA A 36 -4.98 -27.50 -9.89
C ALA A 36 -4.54 -28.76 -10.66
N ASP A 37 -5.19 -29.89 -10.40
CA ASP A 37 -5.11 -31.12 -11.19
C ASP A 37 -5.99 -31.02 -12.45
N LEU A 38 -5.36 -30.72 -13.58
CA LEU A 38 -6.02 -30.61 -14.87
C LEU A 38 -6.49 -31.95 -15.46
N THR A 39 -6.19 -33.08 -14.83
CA THR A 39 -6.74 -34.39 -15.23
C THR A 39 -8.10 -34.67 -14.59
N SER A 40 -8.41 -33.97 -13.49
CA SER A 40 -9.68 -34.10 -12.77
C SER A 40 -10.77 -33.25 -13.41
N LYS A 41 -11.89 -33.90 -13.78
CA LYS A 41 -13.08 -33.21 -14.32
C LYS A 41 -13.71 -32.25 -13.31
N GLU A 42 -13.64 -32.60 -12.02
CA GLU A 42 -14.18 -31.77 -10.94
C GLU A 42 -13.38 -30.48 -10.80
N GLU A 43 -12.05 -30.57 -10.90
CA GLU A 43 -11.17 -29.40 -10.88
C GLU A 43 -11.37 -28.50 -12.09
N ILE A 44 -11.47 -29.06 -13.30
CA ILE A 44 -11.77 -28.27 -14.50
C ILE A 44 -13.07 -27.48 -14.34
N ALA A 45 -14.13 -28.13 -13.83
CA ALA A 45 -15.41 -27.47 -13.58
C ALA A 45 -15.28 -26.32 -12.57
N LEU A 46 -14.42 -26.46 -11.56
CA LEU A 46 -14.15 -25.41 -10.58
C LEU A 46 -13.33 -24.26 -11.17
N ILE A 47 -12.34 -24.53 -12.01
CA ILE A 47 -11.57 -23.48 -12.72
C ILE A 47 -12.53 -22.66 -13.60
N GLN A 48 -13.48 -23.31 -14.28
CA GLN A 48 -14.55 -22.63 -15.01
C GLN A 48 -15.43 -21.78 -14.06
N LEU A 49 -15.81 -22.31 -12.90
CA LEU A 49 -16.60 -21.59 -11.88
C LEU A 49 -15.84 -20.37 -11.28
N GLN A 50 -14.52 -20.44 -11.16
CA GLN A 50 -13.66 -19.33 -10.75
C GLN A 50 -13.61 -18.21 -11.79
N ASN A 51 -14.32 -18.35 -12.92
CA ASN A 51 -14.19 -17.53 -14.10
C ASN A 51 -12.72 -17.43 -14.56
N CYS A 52 -11.84 -18.36 -14.20
CA CYS A 52 -10.44 -18.33 -14.63
C CYS A 52 -10.28 -18.67 -16.13
N ASP A 53 -11.41 -18.91 -16.81
CA ASP A 53 -11.58 -19.14 -18.24
C ASP A 53 -10.52 -20.10 -18.80
N PRO A 54 -10.57 -21.38 -18.41
CA PRO A 54 -9.66 -22.39 -18.97
C PRO A 54 -9.85 -22.53 -20.48
N ASP A 55 -11.02 -22.18 -21.01
CA ASP A 55 -11.35 -22.20 -22.42
C ASP A 55 -11.04 -20.86 -23.13
N HIS A 56 -10.31 -19.95 -22.47
CA HIS A 56 -9.91 -18.68 -23.06
C HIS A 56 -9.09 -18.92 -24.32
N LYS A 57 -9.64 -18.55 -25.49
CA LYS A 57 -9.11 -18.87 -26.82
C LYS A 57 -7.64 -18.50 -27.04
N ILE A 58 -7.15 -17.47 -26.35
CA ILE A 58 -5.79 -16.93 -26.52
C ILE A 58 -4.83 -17.40 -25.41
N HIS A 59 -5.35 -17.62 -24.19
CA HIS A 59 -4.52 -17.71 -22.99
C HIS A 59 -4.66 -19.05 -22.26
N GLY A 60 -5.80 -19.74 -22.40
CA GLY A 60 -6.11 -20.96 -21.66
C GLY A 60 -5.12 -22.09 -21.92
N GLU A 61 -4.71 -22.30 -23.18
CA GLU A 61 -3.70 -23.32 -23.51
C GLU A 61 -2.36 -23.04 -22.84
N ARG A 62 -1.88 -21.79 -22.92
CA ARG A 62 -0.63 -21.38 -22.27
C ARG A 62 -0.71 -21.55 -20.75
N ILE A 63 -1.82 -21.17 -20.12
CA ILE A 63 -1.97 -21.34 -18.66
C ILE A 63 -1.98 -22.84 -18.29
N ARG A 64 -2.59 -23.71 -19.10
CA ARG A 64 -2.50 -25.17 -18.90
C ARG A 64 -1.07 -25.68 -18.99
N GLU A 65 -0.29 -25.23 -19.97
CA GLU A 65 1.15 -25.55 -20.07
C GLU A 65 1.91 -25.15 -18.80
N MET A 66 1.54 -24.03 -18.17
CA MET A 66 2.16 -23.56 -16.93
C MET A 66 1.81 -24.44 -15.73
N ASN A 67 0.56 -24.94 -15.65
CA ASN A 67 0.19 -25.95 -14.65
C ASN A 67 0.99 -27.24 -14.82
N TYR A 68 1.16 -27.72 -16.06
CA TYR A 68 1.97 -28.92 -16.31
C TYR A 68 3.44 -28.70 -16.00
N LEU A 69 3.99 -27.54 -16.36
CA LEU A 69 5.37 -27.18 -16.00
C LEU A 69 5.53 -27.09 -14.48
N HIS A 70 4.56 -26.53 -13.78
CA HIS A 70 4.57 -26.46 -12.32
C HIS A 70 4.57 -27.86 -11.70
N GLU A 71 3.79 -28.80 -12.24
CA GLU A 71 3.80 -30.21 -11.84
C GLU A 71 5.16 -30.86 -12.10
N GLU A 72 5.72 -30.66 -13.30
CA GLU A 72 7.02 -31.21 -13.69
C GLU A 72 8.15 -30.72 -12.77
N ILE A 73 8.15 -29.42 -12.43
CA ILE A 73 9.08 -28.83 -11.46
C ILE A 73 8.90 -29.51 -10.09
N ARG A 74 7.65 -29.73 -9.65
CA ARG A 74 7.37 -30.38 -8.36
C ARG A 74 7.90 -31.82 -8.33
N LEU A 75 7.71 -32.57 -9.41
CA LEU A 75 8.22 -33.94 -9.55
C LEU A 75 9.75 -33.99 -9.62
N THR A 76 10.36 -33.01 -10.28
CA THR A 76 11.82 -32.94 -10.47
C THR A 76 12.55 -32.50 -9.21
N HIS A 77 12.04 -31.48 -8.51
CA HIS A 77 12.67 -30.89 -7.34
C HIS A 77 12.16 -31.47 -6.00
N GLY A 78 11.09 -32.27 -6.04
CA GLY A 78 10.44 -32.84 -4.86
C GLY A 78 9.64 -31.83 -4.01
N GLN A 79 9.46 -30.60 -4.50
CA GLN A 79 8.75 -29.53 -3.80
C GLN A 79 8.13 -28.54 -4.80
N SER A 80 7.07 -27.83 -4.38
CA SER A 80 6.45 -26.78 -5.20
C SER A 80 7.47 -25.66 -5.49
N ILE A 81 7.33 -25.00 -6.65
CA ILE A 81 8.17 -23.82 -7.00
C ILE A 81 8.10 -22.74 -5.92
N ARG A 82 6.97 -22.65 -5.21
CA ARG A 82 6.76 -21.73 -4.09
C ARG A 82 7.77 -21.95 -2.96
N HIS A 83 8.24 -23.18 -2.76
CA HIS A 83 9.12 -23.56 -1.66
C HIS A 83 10.57 -23.76 -2.09
N ILE A 84 10.92 -23.45 -3.35
CA ILE A 84 12.32 -23.51 -3.79
C ILE A 84 13.11 -22.40 -3.08
N PRO A 85 14.23 -22.74 -2.40
CA PRO A 85 15.02 -21.76 -1.68
C PRO A 85 15.60 -20.73 -2.64
N ALA A 86 15.43 -19.45 -2.30
CA ALA A 86 16.04 -18.33 -3.01
C ALA A 86 17.22 -17.78 -2.19
N ASP A 87 18.44 -18.09 -2.63
CA ASP A 87 19.68 -17.46 -2.18
C ASP A 87 20.43 -16.84 -3.36
N TRP A 88 21.55 -16.17 -3.13
CA TRP A 88 22.29 -15.53 -4.21
C TRP A 88 22.77 -16.50 -5.31
N MET A 89 22.86 -17.81 -5.04
CA MET A 89 23.24 -18.82 -6.03
C MET A 89 22.04 -19.31 -6.84
N THR A 90 20.87 -19.48 -6.20
CA THR A 90 19.66 -20.03 -6.82
C THR A 90 18.68 -18.97 -7.32
N LEU A 91 18.85 -17.70 -6.92
CA LEU A 91 17.90 -16.63 -7.16
C LEU A 91 17.49 -16.48 -8.63
N THR A 92 18.45 -16.60 -9.55
CA THR A 92 18.17 -16.48 -10.99
C THR A 92 17.16 -17.53 -11.43
N GLU A 93 17.38 -18.78 -11.03
CA GLU A 93 16.51 -19.89 -11.42
C GLU A 93 15.17 -19.80 -10.69
N SER A 94 15.16 -19.46 -9.40
CA SER A 94 13.92 -19.22 -8.65
C SER A 94 13.05 -18.16 -9.32
N ILE A 95 13.63 -17.02 -9.72
CA ILE A 95 12.90 -15.96 -10.43
C ILE A 95 12.41 -16.47 -11.78
N ARG A 96 13.27 -17.11 -12.57
CA ARG A 96 12.91 -17.62 -13.90
C ARG A 96 11.73 -18.57 -13.84
N LEU A 97 11.77 -19.54 -12.93
CA LEU A 97 10.70 -20.54 -12.75
C LEU A 97 9.41 -19.92 -12.20
N VAL A 98 9.51 -18.96 -11.27
CA VAL A 98 8.34 -18.19 -10.79
C VAL A 98 7.68 -17.44 -11.95
N LEU A 99 8.44 -16.77 -12.81
CA LEU A 99 7.90 -16.06 -13.96
C LEU A 99 7.31 -17.01 -15.01
N LEU A 100 7.95 -18.16 -15.26
CA LEU A 100 7.45 -19.16 -16.20
C LEU A 100 6.12 -19.75 -15.75
N THR A 101 6.00 -20.12 -14.48
CA THR A 101 4.78 -20.74 -13.94
C THR A 101 3.71 -19.74 -13.53
N SER A 102 4.01 -18.44 -13.48
CA SER A 102 3.07 -17.38 -13.09
C SER A 102 1.77 -17.41 -13.91
N GLY A 103 0.64 -17.28 -13.19
CA GLY A 103 -0.71 -17.32 -13.77
C GLY A 103 -1.37 -18.70 -13.81
N TYR A 104 -0.73 -19.74 -13.26
CA TYR A 104 -1.28 -21.10 -13.18
C TYR A 104 -2.63 -21.18 -12.42
N TYR A 105 -3.41 -22.21 -12.72
CA TYR A 105 -4.67 -22.54 -12.05
C TYR A 105 -4.43 -23.20 -10.69
N THR A 106 -5.20 -22.79 -9.69
CA THR A 106 -5.11 -23.32 -8.32
C THR A 106 -6.32 -24.19 -7.99
N GLY A 107 -6.12 -25.15 -7.08
CA GLY A 107 -7.06 -26.20 -6.74
C GLY A 107 -8.27 -25.76 -5.92
N GLN A 108 -9.09 -26.73 -5.53
CA GLN A 108 -10.44 -26.53 -5.00
C GLN A 108 -10.51 -25.89 -3.60
N SER A 109 -9.53 -26.17 -2.74
CA SER A 109 -9.60 -25.89 -1.30
C SER A 109 -9.77 -24.40 -0.97
N THR A 110 -9.19 -23.51 -1.78
CA THR A 110 -9.16 -22.06 -1.57
C THR A 110 -10.04 -21.28 -2.55
N HIS A 111 -10.80 -21.95 -3.42
CA HIS A 111 -11.50 -21.31 -4.54
C HIS A 111 -12.41 -20.14 -4.11
N ARG A 112 -13.16 -20.32 -3.01
CA ARG A 112 -14.11 -19.33 -2.52
C ARG A 112 -13.37 -18.09 -2.02
N HIS A 113 -12.27 -18.31 -1.31
CA HIS A 113 -11.44 -17.23 -0.80
C HIS A 113 -10.84 -16.41 -1.95
N ARG A 114 -10.31 -17.06 -2.99
CA ARG A 114 -9.75 -16.37 -4.16
C ARG A 114 -10.79 -15.57 -4.94
N LEU A 115 -11.96 -16.17 -5.20
CA LEU A 115 -13.00 -15.52 -6.01
C LEU A 115 -13.46 -14.21 -5.36
N PHE A 116 -13.69 -14.21 -4.05
CA PHE A 116 -14.21 -13.05 -3.33
C PHE A 116 -13.11 -12.12 -2.77
N GLY A 117 -12.00 -12.66 -2.30
CA GLY A 117 -10.90 -11.90 -1.68
C GLY A 117 -9.92 -11.30 -2.69
N ARG A 118 -9.69 -11.97 -3.83
CA ARG A 118 -8.75 -11.51 -4.87
C ARG A 118 -9.42 -10.72 -5.99
N GLY A 119 -10.72 -10.44 -5.88
CA GLY A 119 -11.46 -9.62 -6.84
C GLY A 119 -11.64 -10.24 -8.23
N ASN A 120 -11.92 -11.55 -8.30
CA ASN A 120 -12.13 -12.28 -9.56
C ASN A 120 -10.90 -12.33 -10.52
N TYR A 121 -9.70 -12.27 -9.95
CA TYR A 121 -8.41 -12.35 -10.62
C TYR A 121 -8.30 -13.47 -11.66
N LYS A 122 -7.80 -13.15 -12.86
CA LYS A 122 -7.53 -14.12 -13.93
C LYS A 122 -6.06 -14.48 -14.02
N GLY A 123 -5.76 -15.74 -14.36
CA GLY A 123 -4.37 -16.19 -14.54
C GLY A 123 -3.59 -15.38 -15.59
N TYR A 124 -4.27 -14.92 -16.66
CA TYR A 124 -3.65 -14.08 -17.70
C TYR A 124 -3.45 -12.61 -17.28
N GLU A 125 -4.02 -12.18 -16.16
CA GLU A 125 -3.80 -10.86 -15.56
C GLU A 125 -2.60 -10.87 -14.59
N ASP A 126 -2.02 -12.05 -14.33
CA ASP A 126 -0.88 -12.18 -13.44
C ASP A 126 0.31 -11.37 -13.95
N ALA A 127 0.91 -10.57 -13.05
CA ALA A 127 1.99 -9.67 -13.43
C ALA A 127 3.20 -10.44 -14.00
N GLY A 128 3.48 -11.65 -13.52
CA GLY A 128 4.53 -12.52 -14.07
C GLY A 128 4.15 -13.10 -15.43
N TYR A 129 2.88 -13.50 -15.60
CA TYR A 129 2.34 -13.93 -16.90
C TYR A 129 2.49 -12.84 -17.95
N VAL A 130 2.09 -11.61 -17.61
CA VAL A 130 2.17 -10.44 -18.48
C VAL A 130 3.62 -10.04 -18.75
N PHE A 131 4.49 -10.09 -17.74
CA PHE A 131 5.90 -9.73 -17.86
C PHE A 131 6.62 -10.60 -18.89
N ARG A 132 6.51 -11.93 -18.79
CA ARG A 132 7.24 -12.81 -19.73
C ARG A 132 6.78 -12.66 -21.19
N ILE A 133 5.54 -12.24 -21.41
CA ILE A 133 5.01 -11.96 -22.76
C ILE A 133 5.56 -10.63 -23.28
N LYS A 134 5.71 -9.62 -22.41
CA LYS A 134 6.21 -8.30 -22.78
C LYS A 134 7.74 -8.24 -22.92
N HIS A 135 8.46 -9.08 -22.16
CA HIS A 135 9.92 -9.05 -22.04
C HIS A 135 10.55 -10.42 -22.35
N PRO A 136 10.31 -11.02 -23.54
CA PRO A 136 10.90 -12.31 -23.91
C PRO A 136 12.44 -12.29 -23.90
N GLU A 137 13.07 -11.15 -24.22
CA GLU A 137 14.52 -10.95 -24.18
C GLU A 137 15.08 -11.06 -22.76
N THR A 138 14.34 -10.58 -21.76
CA THR A 138 14.75 -10.73 -20.36
C THR A 138 14.64 -12.18 -19.90
N MET A 139 13.60 -12.90 -20.38
CA MET A 139 13.45 -14.33 -20.10
C MET A 139 14.56 -15.18 -20.72
N GLU A 140 15.02 -14.84 -21.92
CA GLU A 140 16.16 -15.50 -22.57
C GLU A 140 17.47 -15.27 -21.79
N LYS A 141 17.72 -14.04 -21.32
CA LYS A 141 18.88 -13.75 -20.46
C LYS A 141 18.85 -14.53 -19.16
N LEU A 142 17.68 -14.66 -18.53
CA LEU A 142 17.51 -15.46 -17.31
C LEU A 142 17.75 -16.96 -17.54
N GLN A 143 17.59 -17.47 -18.76
CA GLN A 143 17.83 -18.88 -19.08
C GLN A 143 19.33 -19.23 -19.12
N PHE A 144 20.17 -18.33 -19.62
CA PHE A 144 21.59 -18.61 -19.87
C PHE A 144 22.56 -17.77 -19.04
N GLY A 145 22.07 -16.78 -18.30
CA GLY A 145 22.87 -15.86 -17.51
C GLY A 145 22.46 -15.82 -16.05
N THR A 146 22.89 -14.78 -15.34
CA THR A 146 22.50 -14.51 -13.96
C THR A 146 21.68 -13.24 -13.84
N VAL A 147 20.76 -13.18 -12.88
CA VAL A 147 19.95 -12.00 -12.57
C VAL A 147 20.82 -10.77 -12.22
N PHE A 148 22.06 -10.99 -11.78
CA PHE A 148 23.00 -9.91 -11.45
C PHE A 148 23.58 -9.21 -12.68
N ASP A 149 23.62 -9.89 -13.83
CA ASP A 149 24.09 -9.34 -15.11
C ASP A 149 23.02 -8.52 -15.82
N LEU A 150 21.76 -8.62 -15.38
CA LEU A 150 20.68 -7.80 -15.89
C LEU A 150 20.92 -6.31 -15.61
N SER A 151 20.43 -5.47 -16.51
CA SER A 151 20.44 -4.03 -16.31
C SER A 151 19.65 -3.67 -15.03
N PRO A 152 19.97 -2.52 -14.40
CA PRO A 152 19.21 -2.07 -13.25
C PRO A 152 17.71 -1.89 -13.54
N GLU A 153 17.35 -1.55 -14.77
CA GLU A 153 15.97 -1.39 -15.20
C GLU A 153 15.23 -2.75 -15.21
N GLU A 154 15.79 -3.76 -15.87
CA GLU A 154 15.22 -5.13 -15.91
C GLU A 154 15.04 -5.69 -14.49
N ARG A 155 16.01 -5.48 -13.60
CA ARG A 155 15.92 -5.92 -12.19
C ARG A 155 14.78 -5.23 -11.44
N LEU A 156 14.60 -3.93 -11.66
CA LEU A 156 13.51 -3.18 -11.03
C LEU A 156 12.15 -3.60 -11.60
N GLU A 157 12.07 -3.94 -12.88
CA GLU A 157 10.83 -4.48 -13.46
C GLU A 157 10.46 -5.84 -12.88
N ILE A 158 11.42 -6.77 -12.75
CA ILE A 158 11.19 -8.06 -12.08
C ILE A 158 10.73 -7.84 -10.63
N MET A 159 11.34 -6.89 -9.91
CA MET A 159 10.94 -6.57 -8.54
C MET A 159 9.50 -6.02 -8.49
N LYS A 160 9.14 -5.12 -9.41
CA LYS A 160 7.76 -4.60 -9.55
C LYS A 160 6.77 -5.72 -9.81
N VAL A 161 7.13 -6.71 -10.63
CA VAL A 161 6.27 -7.87 -10.90
C VAL A 161 5.92 -8.61 -9.62
N ILE A 162 6.90 -8.93 -8.78
CA ILE A 162 6.63 -9.61 -7.49
C ILE A 162 5.80 -8.73 -6.56
N ILE A 163 6.08 -7.42 -6.52
CA ILE A 163 5.27 -6.46 -5.74
C ILE A 163 3.82 -6.44 -6.23
N TYR A 164 3.58 -6.44 -7.54
CA TYR A 164 2.23 -6.45 -8.10
C TYR A 164 1.50 -7.77 -7.86
N GLN A 165 2.22 -8.91 -7.89
CA GLN A 165 1.66 -10.18 -7.44
C GLN A 165 1.26 -10.10 -5.95
N LEU A 166 2.09 -9.53 -5.08
CA LEU A 166 1.76 -9.34 -3.67
C LEU A 166 0.52 -8.46 -3.46
N LEU A 167 0.43 -7.33 -4.18
CA LEU A 167 -0.71 -6.42 -4.11
C LEU A 167 -2.01 -7.02 -4.64
N SER A 168 -1.95 -8.13 -5.38
CA SER A 168 -3.15 -8.83 -5.81
C SER A 168 -3.80 -9.64 -4.70
N TYR A 169 -3.06 -10.06 -3.67
CA TYR A 169 -3.58 -10.85 -2.54
C TYR A 169 -4.51 -10.05 -1.64
N ASN A 170 -5.54 -10.71 -1.11
CA ASN A 170 -6.61 -10.11 -0.31
C ASN A 170 -6.05 -9.32 0.87
N LYS A 171 -5.05 -9.87 1.59
CA LYS A 171 -4.44 -9.20 2.75
C LYS A 171 -3.89 -7.81 2.42
N PHE A 172 -3.24 -7.66 1.27
CA PHE A 172 -2.70 -6.37 0.83
C PHE A 172 -3.80 -5.44 0.31
N ARG A 173 -4.79 -5.98 -0.40
CA ARG A 173 -5.95 -5.23 -0.89
C ARG A 173 -6.77 -4.64 0.25
N THR A 174 -7.18 -5.45 1.21
CA THR A 174 -7.94 -4.96 2.38
C THR A 174 -7.16 -3.91 3.14
N ARG A 175 -5.85 -4.14 3.37
CA ARG A 175 -5.00 -3.14 4.02
C ARG A 175 -4.92 -1.84 3.22
N GLN A 176 -4.89 -1.90 1.90
CA GLN A 176 -4.91 -0.71 1.05
C GLN A 176 -6.26 0.02 1.18
N ASP A 177 -7.37 -0.71 1.11
CA ASP A 177 -8.72 -0.16 1.19
C ASP A 177 -9.00 0.49 2.55
N ASP A 178 -8.56 -0.13 3.65
CA ASP A 178 -8.65 0.43 5.01
C ASP A 178 -7.91 1.76 5.11
N ARG A 179 -6.69 1.82 4.55
CA ARG A 179 -5.85 3.02 4.59
C ARG A 179 -6.40 4.14 3.71
N LEU A 180 -6.98 3.79 2.57
CA LEU A 180 -7.67 4.77 1.71
C LEU A 180 -8.91 5.33 2.40
N SER A 181 -9.67 4.49 3.08
CA SER A 181 -10.86 4.89 3.85
C SER A 181 -10.49 5.83 5.00
N GLU A 182 -9.44 5.49 5.77
CA GLU A 182 -8.90 6.33 6.84
C GLU A 182 -8.44 7.70 6.31
N LEU A 183 -7.72 7.73 5.19
CA LEU A 183 -7.27 8.97 4.56
C LEU A 183 -8.44 9.85 4.11
N TRP A 184 -9.52 9.26 3.58
CA TRP A 184 -10.71 10.01 3.19
C TRP A 184 -11.45 10.59 4.38
N GLU A 185 -11.56 9.84 5.47
CA GLU A 185 -12.14 10.32 6.72
C GLU A 185 -11.33 11.48 7.30
N GLN A 186 -10.01 11.33 7.40
CA GLN A 186 -9.11 12.40 7.84
C GLN A 186 -9.24 13.65 6.96
N ARG A 187 -9.32 13.49 5.63
CA ARG A 187 -9.51 14.61 4.71
C ARG A 187 -10.86 15.30 4.91
N ARG A 188 -11.91 14.55 5.24
CA ARG A 188 -13.24 15.09 5.56
C ARG A 188 -13.21 15.88 6.87
N GLU A 189 -12.58 15.33 7.90
CA GLU A 189 -12.45 16.01 9.20
C GLU A 189 -11.60 17.29 9.09
N LEU A 190 -10.49 17.26 8.35
CA LEU A 190 -9.70 18.46 8.06
C LEU A 190 -10.52 19.54 7.36
N LYS A 191 -11.42 19.15 6.44
CA LYS A 191 -12.32 20.11 5.79
C LYS A 191 -13.32 20.71 6.77
N LYS A 192 -13.91 19.89 7.66
CA LYS A 192 -14.85 20.35 8.69
C LYS A 192 -14.19 21.33 9.67
N LEU A 193 -12.98 21.01 10.14
CA LEU A 193 -12.22 21.87 11.04
C LEU A 193 -11.91 23.23 10.39
N ARG A 194 -11.46 23.24 9.13
CA ARG A 194 -11.25 24.50 8.39
C ARG A 194 -12.51 25.34 8.25
N THR A 195 -13.65 24.71 7.96
CA THR A 195 -14.93 25.44 7.88
C THR A 195 -15.35 25.97 9.25
N TRP A 196 -15.15 25.18 10.32
CA TRP A 196 -15.46 25.60 11.67
C TRP A 196 -14.58 26.78 12.11
N ASP A 197 -13.27 26.72 11.87
CA ASP A 197 -12.34 27.81 12.15
C ASP A 197 -12.76 29.11 11.44
N MET A 198 -13.12 29.03 10.15
CA MET A 198 -13.61 30.18 9.40
C MET A 198 -14.91 30.76 9.97
N THR A 199 -15.85 29.91 10.38
CA THR A 199 -17.10 30.36 11.02
C THR A 199 -16.82 31.02 12.36
N GLN A 200 -15.95 30.44 13.19
CA GLN A 200 -15.56 31.03 14.47
C GLN A 200 -14.83 32.37 14.30
N GLU A 201 -13.97 32.50 13.28
CA GLU A 201 -13.31 33.77 12.98
C GLU A 201 -14.32 34.84 12.53
N GLN A 202 -15.32 34.46 11.73
CA GLN A 202 -16.39 35.37 11.32
C GLN A 202 -17.26 35.81 12.50
N GLU A 203 -17.71 34.86 13.33
CA GLU A 203 -18.49 35.17 14.55
C GLU A 203 -17.72 36.10 15.49
N ALA A 204 -16.41 35.87 15.66
CA ALA A 204 -15.55 36.73 16.47
C ALA A 204 -15.39 38.15 15.87
N LYS A 205 -15.35 38.28 14.54
CA LYS A 205 -15.33 39.58 13.85
C LYS A 205 -16.66 40.32 14.02
N ASP A 206 -17.77 39.64 13.80
CA ASP A 206 -19.11 40.22 13.92
C ASP A 206 -19.39 40.66 15.36
N ALA A 207 -18.99 39.87 16.36
CA ALA A 207 -19.10 40.24 17.78
C ALA A 207 -18.22 41.45 18.16
N ARG A 208 -17.02 41.57 17.57
CA ARG A 208 -16.16 42.76 17.76
C ARG A 208 -16.82 44.00 17.17
N LEU A 209 -17.33 43.90 15.96
CA LEU A 209 -17.98 44.99 15.26
C LEU A 209 -19.25 45.45 15.99
N ALA A 210 -20.08 44.51 16.46
CA ALA A 210 -21.27 44.83 17.25
C ALA A 210 -20.94 45.62 18.53
N ARG A 211 -19.89 45.22 19.26
CA ARG A 211 -19.42 45.96 20.44
C ARG A 211 -18.90 47.35 20.09
N GLU A 212 -18.22 47.51 18.96
CA GLU A 212 -17.74 48.82 18.49
C GLU A 212 -18.93 49.75 18.16
N TYR A 213 -19.95 49.24 17.45
CA TYR A 213 -21.18 49.99 17.19
C TYR A 213 -21.96 50.37 18.46
N GLU A 214 -22.06 49.46 19.45
CA GLU A 214 -22.69 49.75 20.74
C GLU A 214 -21.94 50.84 21.52
N LEU A 215 -20.61 50.86 21.44
CA LEU A 215 -19.78 51.90 22.05
C LEU A 215 -19.91 53.26 21.34
N GLU A 216 -20.09 53.26 20.01
CA GLU A 216 -20.24 54.49 19.22
C GLU A 216 -21.66 55.10 19.29
N HIS A 217 -22.71 54.29 19.37
CA HIS A 217 -24.12 54.74 19.39
C HIS A 217 -24.73 54.80 20.79
N GLY A 218 -24.04 54.28 21.81
CA GLY A 218 -24.37 54.47 23.22
C GLY A 218 -24.06 55.89 23.69
N GLU A 219 -24.89 56.86 23.29
CA GLU A 219 -24.79 58.23 23.80
C GLU A 219 -25.14 58.32 25.30
N GLY A 220 -24.21 58.79 26.15
CA GLY A 220 -24.60 59.63 27.29
C GLY A 220 -23.99 59.40 28.69
N HIS A 221 -23.39 58.25 29.03
CA HIS A 221 -22.83 58.01 30.38
C HIS A 221 -21.46 57.24 30.39
N GLY A 222 -20.70 57.33 29.30
CA GLY A 222 -19.67 56.34 28.96
C GLY A 222 -18.20 56.65 29.25
N GLU A 223 -17.79 57.86 29.60
CA GLU A 223 -16.33 58.14 29.76
C GLU A 223 -15.74 57.62 31.09
N GLU A 224 -16.53 57.57 32.16
CA GLU A 224 -16.08 57.03 33.46
C GLU A 224 -16.23 55.50 33.53
N THR A 225 -17.32 54.95 33.00
CA THR A 225 -17.57 53.50 32.94
C THR A 225 -16.66 52.76 31.96
N ALA A 226 -16.26 53.39 30.83
CA ALA A 226 -15.29 52.81 29.91
C ALA A 226 -13.88 52.68 30.52
N LYS A 227 -13.46 53.64 31.37
CA LYS A 227 -12.18 53.54 32.08
C LYS A 227 -12.21 52.49 33.19
N GLU A 228 -13.38 52.26 33.79
CA GLU A 228 -13.57 51.25 34.84
C GLU A 228 -13.65 49.83 34.25
N GLN A 229 -14.37 49.62 33.15
CA GLN A 229 -14.47 48.31 32.46
C GLN A 229 -13.18 47.90 31.72
N VAL A 230 -12.37 48.85 31.25
CA VAL A 230 -11.02 48.54 30.70
C VAL A 230 -10.04 48.14 31.82
N LYS A 231 -10.24 48.66 33.05
CA LYS A 231 -9.48 48.26 34.25
C LYS A 231 -9.89 46.87 34.77
N GLU A 232 -11.14 46.48 34.56
CA GLU A 232 -11.69 45.14 34.87
C GLU A 232 -11.37 44.06 33.83
N ARG A 233 -10.54 44.32 32.81
CA ARG A 233 -10.02 43.23 32.00
C ARG A 233 -9.11 42.36 32.87
N PRO A 234 -9.44 41.10 33.16
CA PRO A 234 -8.53 40.22 33.86
C PRO A 234 -7.24 40.16 33.05
N THR A 235 -6.10 40.41 33.70
CA THR A 235 -4.79 40.23 33.09
C THR A 235 -4.73 38.80 32.53
N PRO A 236 -4.25 38.61 31.29
CA PRO A 236 -4.17 37.29 30.69
C PRO A 236 -3.44 36.34 31.65
N SER A 237 -4.06 35.21 32.00
CA SER A 237 -3.43 34.18 32.82
C SER A 237 -2.09 33.78 32.18
N GLU A 238 -1.12 33.39 32.99
CA GLU A 238 0.20 32.93 32.53
C GLU A 238 0.08 31.84 31.45
N ASP A 239 -0.93 30.97 31.58
CA ASP A 239 -1.23 29.90 30.63
C ASP A 239 -1.74 30.43 29.29
N THR A 240 -2.55 31.49 29.29
CA THR A 240 -2.99 32.14 28.04
C THR A 240 -1.84 32.84 27.30
N LEU A 241 -0.82 33.31 28.03
CA LEU A 241 0.39 33.88 27.43
C LEU A 241 1.29 32.77 26.86
N LYS A 242 1.46 31.67 27.59
CA LYS A 242 2.19 30.47 27.13
C LYS A 242 1.54 29.86 25.89
N LEU A 243 0.22 29.74 25.86
CA LEU A 243 -0.53 29.23 24.71
C LEU A 243 -0.34 30.12 23.47
N LYS A 244 -0.42 31.45 23.64
CA LYS A 244 -0.16 32.42 22.54
C LYS A 244 1.26 32.31 21.99
N HIS A 245 2.25 32.15 22.87
CA HIS A 245 3.64 31.96 22.46
C HIS A 245 3.83 30.67 21.65
N ASN A 246 3.25 29.56 22.13
CA ASN A 246 3.33 28.27 21.45
C ASN A 246 2.61 28.26 20.09
N LEU A 247 1.43 28.88 20.00
CA LEU A 247 0.71 29.08 18.73
C LEU A 247 1.54 29.85 17.70
N LYS A 248 2.27 30.88 18.15
CA LYS A 248 3.16 31.66 17.28
C LYS A 248 4.34 30.83 16.76
N LEU A 249 4.93 30.00 17.61
CA LEU A 249 6.00 29.07 17.19
C LEU A 249 5.50 28.03 16.18
N ILE A 250 4.27 27.52 16.34
CA ILE A 250 3.63 26.60 15.38
C ILE A 250 3.40 27.29 14.04
N GLN A 251 2.90 28.53 14.02
CA GLN A 251 2.73 29.32 12.80
C GLN A 251 4.07 29.58 12.08
N GLU A 252 5.16 29.73 12.82
CA GLU A 252 6.52 29.88 12.30
C GLU A 252 7.20 28.53 11.94
N SER A 253 6.45 27.42 11.95
CA SER A 253 6.96 26.06 11.70
C SER A 253 8.14 25.63 12.60
N ARG A 254 8.22 26.20 13.81
CA ARG A 254 9.21 25.84 14.83
C ARG A 254 8.70 24.70 15.69
N ARG A 255 9.62 23.84 16.15
CA ARG A 255 9.27 22.73 17.05
C ARG A 255 8.81 23.28 18.40
N VAL A 256 7.65 22.82 18.84
CA VAL A 256 7.11 23.07 20.18
C VAL A 256 7.11 21.76 20.94
N ASP A 257 7.46 21.83 22.22
CA ASP A 257 7.46 20.67 23.12
C ASP A 257 6.01 20.24 23.40
N ARG A 258 5.69 18.97 23.07
CA ARG A 258 4.33 18.45 23.09
C ARG A 258 3.79 18.33 24.52
N GLU A 259 4.66 17.96 25.47
CA GLU A 259 4.28 17.84 26.89
C GLU A 259 3.92 19.20 27.50
N GLN A 260 4.61 20.26 27.08
CA GLN A 260 4.34 21.64 27.52
C GLN A 260 3.06 22.21 26.90
N LEU A 261 2.74 21.83 25.67
CA LEU A 261 1.50 22.23 25.00
C LEU A 261 0.28 21.54 25.64
N ASP A 262 0.41 20.24 25.92
CA ASP A 262 -0.67 19.44 26.51
C ASP A 262 -1.00 19.87 27.95
N GLN A 263 0.00 20.31 28.74
CA GLN A 263 -0.21 20.88 30.09
C GLN A 263 -0.98 22.22 30.10
N VAL A 264 -1.00 22.96 28.99
CA VAL A 264 -1.67 24.27 28.89
C VAL A 264 -3.09 24.13 28.31
N ILE A 265 -3.39 23.00 27.64
CA ILE A 265 -4.67 22.72 26.98
C ILE A 265 -5.59 21.83 27.84
N GLY A 266 -5.03 20.97 28.70
CA GLY A 266 -5.78 20.09 29.62
C GLY A 266 -6.23 20.78 30.89
#